data_AF-A0A9E6EQG8-F1
#
_entry.id   AF-A0A9E6EQG8-F1
#
_cell.length_a   1.000
_cell.length_b   1.000
_cell.length_c   1.000
_cell.angle_alpha   90.00
_cell.angle_beta   90.00
_cell.angle_gamma   90.00
#
_symmetry.space_group_name_H-M   'P 1'
#
loop_
_entity.id
_entity.type
_entity.pdbx_description
1 polymer ?
#
loop_
_entity_poly.entity_id
_entity_poly.type
_entity_poly.pdbx_seq_one_letter_code
_entity_poly.pdbx_strand_id
1 'polypeptide(L)'
;FMTMSGITDPIKVLDEAKNFFESLQVYSTPGKLKNFRYSPQEISAYEKAIKLLGDIDLLRDFVLTLSPVASWLSSAESVLAVDHDWVKRMKSIQQDLLDSLRQADVTILSSQAQDITTKLLQLKKEYNNAYIAMHTTARLGVNDDKRKAALLNDSRIQTLNKLSVIDLMPRQQLGDFQNRLAGLKSCSALTEQNLDSTPVCPHCGFRPLLNESIMIGAASMIERMDAELDAMVAGWSATILGNLKDPITQANMNLLRSEDRQPLELFIKSGELPEPLDSNFVHALKEVLSGLVKVTVKAKELEKALQVHSGAATPGEMKRLFEEYIDQLTKGKDPAKVRIVIEYKGE
;
A
#
# COMPACT_ATOMS: atom_id res chain seq x y z
N PHE A 1 -44.90 3.39 -16.78
CA PHE A 1 -44.68 4.84 -16.96
C PHE A 1 -45.63 5.55 -16.03
N MET A 2 -45.16 6.54 -15.27
CA MET A 2 -46.02 7.40 -14.46
C MET A 2 -47.20 7.88 -15.31
N THR A 3 -48.42 7.66 -14.83
CA THR A 3 -49.63 8.05 -15.56
C THR A 3 -49.83 9.55 -15.44
N MET A 4 -49.27 10.31 -16.37
CA MET A 4 -49.48 11.76 -16.49
C MET A 4 -50.92 12.00 -16.96
N SER A 5 -51.81 12.33 -16.03
CA SER A 5 -53.13 12.93 -16.28
C SER A 5 -54.03 12.25 -17.34
N GLY A 6 -53.87 10.94 -17.58
CA GLY A 6 -54.68 10.20 -18.55
C GLY A 6 -54.48 10.62 -20.01
N ILE A 7 -53.32 11.19 -20.35
CA ILE A 7 -52.99 11.66 -21.70
C ILE A 7 -52.21 10.57 -22.45
N THR A 8 -52.72 10.13 -23.61
CA THR A 8 -52.12 9.09 -24.45
C THR A 8 -50.91 9.58 -25.27
N ASP A 9 -50.85 10.88 -25.57
CA ASP A 9 -49.72 11.51 -26.28
C ASP A 9 -49.46 12.92 -25.72
N PRO A 10 -48.63 13.04 -24.66
CA PRO A 10 -48.31 14.32 -24.02
C PRO A 10 -47.66 15.33 -24.96
N ILE A 11 -46.85 14.86 -25.92
CA ILE A 11 -46.12 15.72 -26.85
C ILE A 11 -47.11 16.41 -27.79
N LYS A 12 -48.03 15.64 -28.37
CA LYS A 12 -49.06 16.17 -29.25
C LYS A 12 -49.96 17.19 -28.55
N VAL A 13 -50.39 16.92 -27.32
CA VAL A 13 -51.23 17.84 -26.54
C VAL A 13 -50.52 19.18 -26.29
N LEU A 14 -49.22 19.15 -25.99
CA LEU A 14 -48.43 20.37 -25.78
C LEU A 14 -48.18 21.12 -27.09
N ASP A 15 -47.93 20.43 -28.21
CA ASP A 15 -47.74 21.06 -29.51
C ASP A 15 -49.01 21.76 -30.01
N GLU A 16 -50.17 21.13 -29.86
CA GLU A 16 -51.47 21.73 -30.20
C GLU A 16 -51.74 22.97 -29.33
N ALA A 17 -51.47 22.88 -28.03
CA ALA A 17 -51.62 24.01 -27.11
C ALA A 17 -50.65 25.16 -27.42
N LYS A 18 -49.39 24.85 -27.76
CA LYS A 18 -48.40 25.82 -28.18
C LYS A 18 -48.88 26.60 -29.41
N ASN A 19 -49.28 25.91 -30.46
CA ASN A 19 -49.80 26.53 -31.69
C ASN A 19 -51.00 27.44 -31.40
N PHE A 20 -51.89 26.99 -30.51
CA PHE A 20 -53.01 27.80 -30.05
C PHE A 20 -52.55 29.06 -29.32
N PHE A 21 -51.69 28.97 -28.30
CA PHE A 21 -51.21 30.13 -27.54
C PHE A 21 -50.42 31.12 -28.41
N GLU A 22 -49.62 30.63 -29.36
CA GLU A 22 -48.92 31.47 -30.34
C GLU A 22 -49.91 32.26 -31.21
N SER A 23 -51.01 31.62 -31.64
CA SER A 23 -52.05 32.30 -32.41
C SER A 23 -52.77 33.41 -31.63
N LEU A 24 -52.74 33.37 -30.29
CA LEU A 24 -53.35 34.39 -29.43
C LEU A 24 -52.51 35.67 -29.35
N GLN A 25 -51.22 35.63 -29.68
CA GLN A 25 -50.32 36.78 -29.55
C GLN A 25 -50.73 37.98 -30.42
N VAL A 26 -51.51 37.74 -31.48
CA VAL A 26 -52.04 38.80 -32.35
C VAL A 26 -53.07 39.68 -31.62
N TYR A 27 -53.78 39.16 -30.61
CA TYR A 27 -54.86 39.87 -29.90
C TYR A 27 -54.34 40.74 -28.73
N SER A 28 -53.41 41.64 -29.01
CA SER A 28 -52.71 42.44 -27.98
C SER A 28 -53.34 43.78 -27.60
N THR A 29 -54.47 44.17 -28.20
CA THR A 29 -55.17 45.44 -27.89
C THR A 29 -56.69 45.27 -27.89
N PRO A 30 -57.45 46.16 -27.21
CA PRO A 30 -58.92 46.11 -27.23
C PRO A 30 -59.53 46.14 -28.64
N GLY A 31 -58.91 46.90 -29.56
CA GLY A 31 -59.35 46.95 -30.96
C GLY A 31 -59.14 45.63 -31.69
N LYS A 32 -58.05 44.90 -31.42
CA LYS A 32 -57.76 43.59 -32.03
C LYS A 32 -58.64 42.48 -31.47
N LEU A 33 -59.06 42.58 -30.20
CA LEU A 33 -59.97 41.61 -29.57
C LEU A 33 -61.37 41.57 -30.20
N LYS A 34 -61.80 42.62 -30.92
CA LYS A 34 -63.08 42.61 -31.64
C LYS A 34 -63.17 41.50 -32.70
N ASN A 35 -62.03 41.01 -33.19
CA ASN A 35 -61.93 39.93 -34.17
C ASN A 35 -61.56 38.58 -33.53
N PHE A 36 -61.75 38.43 -32.22
CA PHE A 36 -61.44 37.18 -31.53
C PHE A 36 -62.35 36.05 -32.02
N ARG A 37 -61.73 35.00 -32.58
CA ARG A 37 -62.42 33.95 -33.35
C ARG A 37 -62.68 32.66 -32.58
N TYR A 38 -62.13 32.51 -31.37
CA TYR A 38 -62.23 31.28 -30.59
C TYR A 38 -63.43 31.32 -29.64
N SER A 39 -64.14 30.21 -29.55
CA SER A 39 -65.22 30.01 -28.59
C SER A 39 -64.66 29.67 -27.19
N PRO A 40 -65.43 29.90 -26.12
CA PRO A 40 -65.05 29.46 -24.77
C PRO A 40 -64.74 27.96 -24.69
N GLN A 41 -65.45 27.12 -25.46
CA GLN A 41 -65.24 25.67 -25.49
C GLN A 41 -63.89 25.29 -26.12
N GLU A 42 -63.50 25.96 -27.21
CA GLU A 42 -62.19 25.78 -27.84
C GLU A 42 -61.05 26.22 -26.91
N ILE A 43 -61.25 27.26 -26.10
CA ILE A 43 -60.27 27.70 -25.10
C ILE A 43 -60.15 26.66 -23.97
N SER A 44 -61.29 26.22 -23.41
CA SER A 44 -61.32 25.25 -22.31
C SER A 44 -60.74 23.89 -22.69
N ALA A 45 -60.73 23.52 -23.98
CA ALA A 45 -60.10 22.29 -24.46
C ALA A 45 -58.59 22.20 -24.11
N TYR A 46 -57.91 23.34 -23.95
CA TYR A 46 -56.48 23.40 -23.62
C TYR A 46 -56.17 23.36 -22.12
N GLU A 47 -57.17 23.29 -21.24
CA GLU A 47 -56.98 23.16 -19.78
C GLU A 47 -56.10 21.95 -19.42
N LYS A 48 -56.29 20.83 -20.14
CA LYS A 48 -55.48 19.61 -19.97
C LYS A 48 -54.00 19.84 -20.28
N ALA A 49 -53.69 20.69 -21.26
CA ALA A 49 -52.30 21.01 -21.62
C ALA A 49 -51.64 21.90 -20.56
N ILE A 50 -52.37 22.86 -20.00
CA ILE A 50 -51.88 23.70 -18.89
C ILE A 50 -51.61 22.84 -17.65
N LYS A 51 -52.52 21.92 -17.31
CA LYS A 51 -52.31 20.97 -16.21
C LYS A 51 -51.09 20.09 -16.45
N LEU A 52 -50.93 19.55 -17.66
CA LEU A 52 -49.77 18.75 -18.04
C LEU A 52 -48.45 19.52 -17.91
N LEU A 53 -48.43 20.82 -18.22
CA LEU A 53 -47.24 21.65 -18.02
C LEU A 53 -46.86 21.73 -16.52
N GLY A 54 -47.85 21.92 -15.65
CA GLY A 54 -47.63 21.91 -14.20
C GLY A 54 -47.12 20.55 -13.70
N ASP A 55 -47.65 19.44 -14.22
CA ASP A 55 -47.17 18.08 -13.91
C ASP A 55 -45.70 17.89 -14.35
N ILE A 56 -45.30 18.44 -15.50
CA ILE A 56 -43.90 18.41 -15.99
C ILE A 56 -42.99 19.24 -15.09
N ASP A 57 -43.43 20.42 -14.66
CA ASP A 57 -42.64 21.27 -13.75
C ASP A 57 -42.40 20.56 -12.41
N LEU A 58 -43.41 19.89 -11.86
CA LEU A 58 -43.27 19.07 -10.65
C LEU A 58 -42.27 17.92 -10.84
N LEU A 59 -42.31 17.23 -11.99
CA LEU A 59 -41.32 16.19 -12.31
C LEU A 59 -39.91 16.74 -12.44
N ARG A 60 -39.77 17.89 -13.10
CA ARG A 60 -38.48 18.55 -13.28
C ARG A 60 -37.88 18.92 -11.92
N ASP A 61 -38.65 19.55 -11.05
CA ASP A 61 -38.20 19.96 -9.72
C ASP A 61 -37.85 18.74 -8.85
N PHE A 62 -38.63 17.67 -8.94
CA PHE A 62 -38.33 16.39 -8.30
C PHE A 62 -36.98 15.81 -8.76
N VAL A 63 -36.75 15.74 -10.08
CA VAL A 63 -35.49 15.23 -10.64
C VAL A 63 -34.32 16.11 -10.24
N LEU A 64 -34.45 17.44 -10.33
CA LEU A 64 -33.39 18.37 -9.96
C LEU A 64 -33.02 18.26 -8.47
N THR A 65 -34.00 18.05 -7.60
CA THR A 65 -33.79 17.87 -6.16
C THR A 65 -33.00 16.59 -5.84
N LEU A 66 -33.31 15.48 -6.51
CA LEU A 66 -32.69 14.18 -6.22
C LEU A 66 -31.40 13.91 -6.99
N SER A 67 -31.18 14.57 -8.14
CA SER A 67 -30.05 14.31 -9.03
C SER A 67 -28.69 14.37 -8.33
N PRO A 68 -28.37 15.36 -7.47
CA PRO A 68 -27.06 15.43 -6.83
C PRO A 68 -26.76 14.21 -5.93
N VAL A 69 -27.70 13.81 -5.07
CA VAL A 69 -27.50 12.68 -4.16
C VAL A 69 -27.53 11.34 -4.92
N ALA A 70 -28.38 11.21 -5.93
CA ALA A 70 -28.45 10.01 -6.76
C ALA A 70 -27.14 9.79 -7.55
N SER A 71 -26.59 10.84 -8.18
CA SER A 71 -25.32 10.78 -8.90
C SER A 71 -24.16 10.42 -7.97
N TRP A 72 -24.15 10.97 -6.75
CA TRP A 72 -23.15 10.65 -5.76
C TRP A 72 -23.24 9.17 -5.32
N LEU A 73 -24.45 8.66 -5.04
CA LEU A 73 -24.66 7.27 -4.62
C LEU A 73 -24.30 6.27 -5.72
N SER A 74 -24.61 6.58 -6.99
CA SER A 74 -24.21 5.76 -8.14
C SER A 74 -22.69 5.69 -8.27
N SER A 75 -22.00 6.82 -8.04
CA SER A 75 -20.53 6.84 -8.02
C SER A 75 -19.99 5.99 -6.86
N ALA A 76 -20.61 6.08 -5.69
CA ALA A 76 -20.23 5.35 -4.48
C ALA A 76 -20.40 3.82 -4.64
N GLU A 77 -21.46 3.38 -5.31
CA GLU A 77 -21.70 1.97 -5.65
C GLU A 77 -20.52 1.33 -6.37
N SER A 78 -19.89 2.05 -7.29
CA SER A 78 -18.73 1.55 -8.05
C SER A 78 -17.43 1.40 -7.25
N VAL A 79 -17.38 1.93 -6.02
CA VAL A 79 -16.18 1.93 -5.17
C VAL A 79 -16.09 0.66 -4.32
N LEU A 80 -17.23 0.10 -3.94
CA LEU A 80 -17.33 -1.07 -3.06
C LEU A 80 -17.56 -2.35 -3.86
N ALA A 81 -17.32 -3.49 -3.22
CA ALA A 81 -17.58 -4.80 -3.80
C ALA A 81 -19.08 -5.04 -4.00
N VAL A 82 -19.41 -5.77 -5.07
CA VAL A 82 -20.82 -6.03 -5.47
C VAL A 82 -21.59 -6.79 -4.38
N ASP A 83 -20.89 -7.59 -3.59
CA ASP A 83 -21.40 -8.39 -2.49
C ASP A 83 -21.42 -7.65 -1.14
N HIS A 84 -20.87 -6.44 -1.07
CA HIS A 84 -20.89 -5.62 0.15
C HIS A 84 -22.33 -5.28 0.56
N ASP A 85 -22.65 -5.39 1.85
CA ASP A 85 -24.02 -5.26 2.35
C ASP A 85 -24.65 -3.89 2.03
N TRP A 86 -23.85 -2.82 2.10
CA TRP A 86 -24.31 -1.50 1.67
C TRP A 86 -24.71 -1.45 0.19
N VAL A 87 -23.99 -2.13 -0.71
CA VAL A 87 -24.32 -2.16 -2.15
C VAL A 87 -25.63 -2.91 -2.39
N LYS A 88 -25.83 -4.05 -1.71
CA LYS A 88 -27.10 -4.80 -1.75
C LYS A 88 -28.27 -3.94 -1.27
N ARG A 89 -28.08 -3.22 -0.16
CA ARG A 89 -29.09 -2.31 0.41
C ARG A 89 -29.42 -1.15 -0.51
N MET A 90 -28.40 -0.51 -1.12
CA MET A 90 -28.57 0.56 -2.11
C MET A 90 -29.42 0.08 -3.29
N LYS A 91 -29.11 -1.10 -3.85
CA LYS A 91 -29.88 -1.68 -4.97
C LYS A 91 -31.32 -1.99 -4.60
N SER A 92 -31.56 -2.52 -3.39
CA SER A 92 -32.92 -2.77 -2.89
C SER A 92 -33.72 -1.47 -2.80
N ILE A 93 -33.16 -0.43 -2.17
CA ILE A 93 -33.82 0.87 -2.03
C ILE A 93 -34.05 1.53 -3.39
N GLN A 94 -33.10 1.41 -4.31
CA GLN A 94 -33.27 1.89 -5.69
C GLN A 94 -34.45 1.21 -6.38
N GLN A 95 -34.57 -0.12 -6.25
CA GLN A 95 -35.67 -0.88 -6.84
C GLN A 95 -37.02 -0.49 -6.24
N ASP A 96 -37.11 -0.43 -4.91
CA ASP A 96 -38.33 -0.03 -4.18
C ASP A 96 -38.76 1.40 -4.58
N LEU A 97 -37.79 2.31 -4.72
CA LEU A 97 -38.04 3.67 -5.18
C LEU A 97 -38.60 3.70 -6.60
N LEU A 98 -37.98 2.98 -7.53
CA LEU A 98 -38.41 2.92 -8.92
C LEU A 98 -39.82 2.34 -9.06
N ASP A 99 -40.14 1.31 -8.29
CA ASP A 99 -41.47 0.69 -8.31
C ASP A 99 -42.53 1.60 -7.67
N SER A 100 -42.19 2.30 -6.57
CA SER A 100 -43.04 3.34 -5.98
C SER A 100 -43.30 4.48 -6.96
N LEU A 101 -42.27 4.98 -7.64
CA LEU A 101 -42.39 6.07 -8.62
C LEU A 101 -43.22 5.67 -9.84
N ARG A 102 -43.12 4.42 -10.30
CA ARG A 102 -43.95 3.93 -11.42
C ARG A 102 -45.44 3.93 -11.12
N GLN A 103 -45.82 3.83 -9.86
CA GLN A 103 -47.21 3.76 -9.39
C GLN A 103 -47.74 5.10 -8.84
N ALA A 104 -46.86 6.08 -8.60
CA ALA A 104 -47.21 7.35 -8.00
C ALA A 104 -47.94 8.30 -8.95
N ASP A 105 -48.89 9.07 -8.41
CA ASP A 105 -49.44 10.26 -9.04
C ASP A 105 -48.39 11.38 -8.98
N VAL A 106 -48.22 12.10 -10.10
CA VAL A 106 -47.25 13.20 -10.21
C VAL A 106 -47.50 14.30 -9.18
N THR A 107 -48.75 14.49 -8.78
CA THR A 107 -49.19 15.53 -7.84
C THR A 107 -48.73 15.29 -6.40
N ILE A 108 -48.37 14.05 -6.03
CA ILE A 108 -47.84 13.70 -4.70
C ILE A 108 -46.31 13.58 -4.68
N LEU A 109 -45.62 13.76 -5.81
CA LEU A 109 -44.16 13.64 -5.86
C LEU A 109 -43.45 14.68 -5.02
N SER A 110 -44.00 15.89 -4.95
CA SER A 110 -43.44 16.96 -4.12
C SER A 110 -43.46 16.60 -2.64
N SER A 111 -44.54 15.97 -2.14
CA SER A 111 -44.61 15.53 -0.74
C SER A 111 -43.72 14.32 -0.45
N GLN A 112 -43.49 13.44 -1.44
CA GLN A 112 -42.59 12.29 -1.31
C GLN A 112 -41.11 12.64 -1.50
N ALA A 113 -40.80 13.74 -2.19
CA ALA A 113 -39.43 14.15 -2.50
C ALA A 113 -38.56 14.28 -1.25
N GLN A 114 -39.11 14.86 -0.18
CA GLN A 114 -38.39 15.05 1.07
C GLN A 114 -38.08 13.73 1.78
N ASP A 115 -39.05 12.81 1.82
CA ASP A 115 -38.88 11.48 2.42
C ASP A 115 -37.85 10.65 1.64
N ILE A 116 -37.91 10.71 0.30
CA ILE A 116 -36.95 10.06 -0.58
C ILE A 116 -35.56 10.65 -0.36
N THR A 117 -35.43 11.98 -0.36
CA THR A 117 -34.16 12.67 -0.11
C THR A 117 -33.56 12.23 1.22
N THR A 118 -34.37 12.17 2.27
CA THR A 118 -33.94 11.73 3.61
C THR A 118 -33.42 10.28 3.58
N LYS A 119 -34.11 9.36 2.89
CA LYS A 119 -33.64 7.98 2.71
C LYS A 119 -32.31 7.90 1.97
N LEU A 120 -32.14 8.69 0.90
CA LEU A 120 -30.89 8.71 0.11
C LEU A 120 -29.71 9.33 0.89
N LEU A 121 -29.95 10.39 1.68
CA LEU A 121 -28.95 10.98 2.57
C LEU A 121 -28.54 10.02 3.68
N GLN A 122 -29.49 9.25 4.21
CA GLN A 122 -29.18 8.20 5.18
C GLN A 122 -28.29 7.11 4.57
N LEU A 123 -28.57 6.67 3.34
CA LEU A 123 -27.69 5.74 2.60
C LEU A 123 -26.28 6.31 2.40
N LYS A 124 -26.17 7.60 2.05
CA LYS A 124 -24.88 8.29 1.93
C LYS A 124 -24.11 8.30 3.24
N LYS A 125 -24.78 8.56 4.37
CA LYS A 125 -24.16 8.51 5.70
C LYS A 125 -23.67 7.10 6.05
N GLU A 126 -24.48 6.09 5.77
CA GLU A 126 -24.09 4.68 5.98
C GLU A 126 -22.86 4.30 5.14
N TYR A 127 -22.81 4.76 3.88
CA TYR A 127 -21.62 4.60 3.04
C TYR A 127 -20.40 5.24 3.69
N ASN A 128 -20.50 6.51 4.09
CA ASN A 128 -19.39 7.27 4.65
C ASN A 128 -18.79 6.54 5.86
N ASN A 129 -19.65 6.06 6.76
CA ASN A 129 -19.21 5.28 7.93
C ASN A 129 -18.47 3.99 7.53
N ALA A 130 -19.05 3.20 6.62
CA ALA A 130 -18.44 1.95 6.18
C ALA A 130 -17.10 2.20 5.48
N TYR A 131 -17.06 3.19 4.59
CA TYR A 131 -15.87 3.59 3.85
C TYR A 131 -14.75 4.10 4.77
N ILE A 132 -15.08 4.97 5.73
CA ILE A 132 -14.11 5.49 6.71
C ILE A 132 -13.58 4.36 7.59
N ALA A 133 -14.42 3.42 8.01
CA ALA A 133 -13.97 2.26 8.78
C ALA A 133 -12.95 1.43 7.98
N MET A 134 -13.29 1.03 6.75
CA MET A 134 -12.37 0.31 5.86
C MET A 134 -11.08 1.09 5.59
N HIS A 135 -11.18 2.41 5.39
CA HIS A 135 -10.02 3.28 5.19
C HIS A 135 -9.11 3.30 6.42
N THR A 136 -9.68 3.47 7.61
CA THR A 136 -8.94 3.53 8.87
C THR A 136 -8.27 2.20 9.18
N THR A 137 -8.89 1.08 8.81
CA THR A 137 -8.25 -0.24 8.88
C THR A 137 -7.11 -0.36 7.87
N ALA A 138 -7.27 0.13 6.65
CA ALA A 138 -6.33 -0.07 5.56
C ALA A 138 -5.17 0.95 5.50
N ARG A 139 -5.23 2.04 6.26
CA ARG A 139 -4.27 3.15 6.24
C ARG A 139 -3.73 3.44 7.62
N LEU A 140 -2.45 3.79 7.69
CA LEU A 140 -1.81 4.19 8.93
C LEU A 140 -2.29 5.57 9.36
N GLY A 141 -2.76 5.67 10.60
CA GLY A 141 -2.97 6.94 11.27
C GLY A 141 -1.65 7.57 11.72
N VAL A 142 -1.71 8.76 12.34
CA VAL A 142 -0.52 9.51 12.77
C VAL A 142 0.38 8.70 13.72
N ASN A 143 -0.22 7.95 14.65
CA ASN A 143 0.55 7.17 15.62
C ASN A 143 1.21 5.95 14.96
N ASP A 144 0.49 5.24 14.11
CA ASP A 144 1.04 4.07 13.42
C ASP A 144 2.08 4.45 12.37
N ASP A 145 1.95 5.61 11.74
CA ASP A 145 2.97 6.15 10.84
C ASP A 145 4.27 6.46 11.60
N LYS A 146 4.18 7.00 12.83
CA LYS A 146 5.34 7.15 13.72
C LYS A 146 5.95 5.81 14.09
N ARG A 147 5.14 4.78 14.39
CA ARG A 147 5.62 3.42 14.66
C ARG A 147 6.35 2.82 13.46
N LYS A 148 5.80 2.99 12.25
CA LYS A 148 6.46 2.61 11.00
C LYS A 148 7.80 3.32 10.84
N ALA A 149 7.85 4.64 11.06
CA ALA A 149 9.08 5.41 10.98
C ALA A 149 10.13 4.96 12.01
N ALA A 150 9.70 4.61 13.22
CA ALA A 150 10.57 4.04 14.24
C ALA A 150 11.12 2.68 13.80
N LEU A 151 10.28 1.77 13.29
CA LEU A 151 10.71 0.47 12.78
C LEU A 151 11.69 0.59 11.61
N LEU A 152 11.48 1.53 10.69
CA LEU A 152 12.39 1.75 9.55
C LEU A 152 13.81 2.14 9.99
N ASN A 153 13.94 2.79 11.15
CA ASN A 153 15.21 3.24 11.71
C ASN A 153 15.69 2.37 12.89
N ASP A 154 15.04 1.23 13.13
CA ASP A 154 15.26 0.37 14.29
C ASP A 154 16.68 -0.22 14.30
N SER A 155 17.26 -0.35 15.49
CA SER A 155 18.61 -0.90 15.68
C SER A 155 18.69 -2.35 15.19
N ARG A 156 17.62 -3.15 15.27
CA ARG A 156 17.57 -4.53 14.74
C ARG A 156 17.74 -4.55 13.22
N ILE A 157 17.14 -3.61 12.50
CA ILE A 157 17.37 -3.46 11.05
C ILE A 157 18.83 -3.11 10.77
N GLN A 158 19.44 -2.23 11.57
CA GLN A 158 20.86 -1.89 11.41
C GLN A 158 21.77 -3.08 11.67
N THR A 159 21.49 -3.88 12.70
CA THR A 159 22.16 -5.14 13.02
C THR A 159 22.06 -6.13 11.86
N LEU A 160 20.85 -6.37 11.34
CA LEU A 160 20.63 -7.27 10.21
C LEU A 160 21.33 -6.78 8.93
N ASN A 161 21.32 -5.48 8.65
CA ASN A 161 22.07 -4.92 7.52
C ASN A 161 23.58 -5.16 7.67
N LYS A 162 24.15 -4.97 8.87
CA LYS A 162 25.56 -5.27 9.12
C LYS A 162 25.88 -6.75 8.93
N LEU A 163 25.05 -7.65 9.46
CA LEU A 163 25.24 -9.10 9.28
C LEU A 163 25.03 -9.55 7.84
N SER A 164 24.21 -8.84 7.06
CA SER A 164 23.88 -9.21 5.69
C SER A 164 25.13 -9.37 4.83
N VAL A 165 26.23 -8.66 5.10
CA VAL A 165 27.49 -8.76 4.33
C VAL A 165 28.18 -10.14 4.40
N ILE A 166 27.75 -11.01 5.32
CA ILE A 166 28.18 -12.40 5.43
C ILE A 166 27.38 -13.20 4.39
N ASP A 167 28.07 -13.94 3.51
CA ASP A 167 27.43 -14.57 2.34
C ASP A 167 26.40 -15.64 2.68
N LEU A 168 26.49 -16.23 3.87
CA LEU A 168 25.52 -17.19 4.38
C LEU A 168 24.15 -16.58 4.75
N MET A 169 24.08 -15.26 5.02
CA MET A 169 22.87 -14.65 5.56
C MET A 169 21.78 -14.47 4.50
N PRO A 170 20.50 -14.70 4.81
CA PRO A 170 19.40 -14.63 3.86
C PRO A 170 19.00 -13.17 3.56
N ARG A 171 19.86 -12.43 2.82
CA ARG A 171 19.71 -11.00 2.52
C ARG A 171 18.33 -10.63 1.94
N GLN A 172 17.77 -11.52 1.11
CA GLN A 172 16.46 -11.31 0.49
C GLN A 172 15.35 -11.17 1.53
N GLN A 173 15.41 -11.94 2.62
CA GLN A 173 14.40 -11.89 3.70
C GLN A 173 14.30 -10.47 4.30
N LEU A 174 15.45 -9.83 4.54
CA LEU A 174 15.50 -8.46 5.07
C LEU A 174 14.99 -7.44 4.03
N GLY A 175 15.37 -7.60 2.76
CA GLY A 175 14.90 -6.73 1.68
C GLY A 175 13.38 -6.80 1.51
N ASP A 176 12.81 -8.01 1.51
CA ASP A 176 11.37 -8.23 1.41
C ASP A 176 10.63 -7.63 2.60
N PHE A 177 11.19 -7.77 3.81
CA PHE A 177 10.67 -7.12 5.02
C PHE A 177 10.65 -5.59 4.89
N GLN A 178 11.77 -4.97 4.49
CA GLN A 178 11.89 -3.52 4.33
C GLN A 178 10.92 -2.99 3.27
N ASN A 179 10.79 -3.71 2.14
CA ASN A 179 9.85 -3.36 1.07
C ASN A 179 8.40 -3.42 1.55
N ARG A 180 8.02 -4.46 2.30
CA ARG A 180 6.68 -4.59 2.91
C ARG A 180 6.41 -3.43 3.87
N LEU A 181 7.38 -3.07 4.71
CA LEU A 181 7.24 -2.00 5.70
C LEU A 181 7.05 -0.65 4.99
N ALA A 182 7.90 -0.36 4.00
CA ALA A 182 7.82 0.85 3.20
C ALA A 182 6.49 0.96 2.43
N GLY A 183 5.97 -0.18 1.95
CA GLY A 183 4.72 -0.28 1.19
C GLY A 183 3.46 0.09 1.97
N LEU A 184 3.47 0.03 3.30
CA LEU A 184 2.33 0.44 4.13
C LEU A 184 1.98 1.90 3.89
N LYS A 185 0.71 2.19 3.56
CA LYS A 185 0.25 3.53 3.19
C LYS A 185 -0.34 4.27 4.38
N SER A 186 0.04 5.53 4.53
CA SER A 186 -0.43 6.41 5.61
C SER A 186 -1.44 7.41 5.07
N CYS A 187 -2.52 7.64 5.80
CA CYS A 187 -3.51 8.67 5.48
C CYS A 187 -4.39 8.92 6.70
N SER A 188 -4.17 10.05 7.39
CA SER A 188 -4.95 10.47 8.57
C SER A 188 -5.82 11.71 8.31
N ALA A 189 -5.78 12.26 7.09
CA ALA A 189 -6.44 13.52 6.75
C ALA A 189 -7.91 13.36 6.32
N LEU A 190 -8.38 12.12 6.13
CA LEU A 190 -9.75 11.85 5.70
C LEU A 190 -10.75 12.25 6.79
N THR A 191 -11.69 13.12 6.43
CA THR A 191 -12.86 13.47 7.25
C THR A 191 -14.15 13.10 6.52
N GLU A 192 -15.27 13.02 7.25
CA GLU A 192 -16.59 12.78 6.65
C GLU A 192 -16.94 13.86 5.61
N GLN A 193 -16.61 15.12 5.89
CA GLN A 193 -16.85 16.24 4.97
C GLN A 193 -16.09 16.09 3.64
N ASN A 194 -14.94 15.43 3.63
CA ASN A 194 -14.23 15.15 2.37
C ASN A 194 -15.03 14.22 1.45
N LEU A 195 -15.94 13.42 2.00
CA LEU A 195 -16.78 12.50 1.25
C LEU A 195 -18.07 13.16 0.72
N ASP A 196 -18.36 14.42 1.08
CA ASP A 196 -19.59 15.08 0.67
C ASP A 196 -19.69 15.26 -0.85
N SER A 197 -18.58 15.54 -1.51
CA SER A 197 -18.51 15.79 -2.95
C SER A 197 -18.03 14.59 -3.76
N THR A 198 -17.31 13.65 -3.15
CA THR A 198 -16.80 12.44 -3.82
C THR A 198 -16.82 11.24 -2.87
N PRO A 199 -17.18 10.03 -3.32
CA PRO A 199 -17.22 8.85 -2.46
C PRO A 199 -15.83 8.24 -2.18
N VAL A 200 -14.77 8.82 -2.73
CA VAL A 200 -13.38 8.34 -2.59
C VAL A 200 -12.55 9.37 -1.86
N CYS A 201 -11.68 8.91 -0.96
CA CYS A 201 -10.76 9.75 -0.19
C CYS A 201 -9.89 10.59 -1.15
N PRO A 202 -9.99 11.94 -1.11
CA PRO A 202 -9.26 12.80 -2.03
C PRO A 202 -7.76 12.88 -1.74
N HIS A 203 -7.34 12.47 -0.53
CA HIS A 203 -5.94 12.55 -0.09
C HIS A 203 -5.09 11.37 -0.56
N CYS A 204 -5.67 10.17 -0.63
CA CYS A 204 -4.92 8.95 -0.95
C CYS A 204 -5.58 8.06 -2.01
N GLY A 205 -6.78 8.40 -2.50
CA GLY A 205 -7.46 7.64 -3.55
C GLY A 205 -7.84 6.21 -3.16
N PHE A 206 -8.03 5.92 -1.87
CA PHE A 206 -8.30 4.57 -1.37
C PHE A 206 -9.53 3.94 -2.06
N ARG A 207 -9.35 2.72 -2.56
CA ARG A 207 -10.44 1.92 -3.17
C ARG A 207 -10.44 0.54 -2.55
N PRO A 208 -11.47 0.17 -1.75
CA PRO A 208 -11.48 -1.11 -1.04
C PRO A 208 -11.23 -2.33 -1.90
N LEU A 209 -11.80 -2.36 -3.11
CA LEU A 209 -11.64 -3.43 -4.10
C LEU A 209 -10.19 -3.76 -4.49
N LEU A 210 -9.25 -2.84 -4.32
CA LEU A 210 -7.86 -2.98 -4.72
C LEU A 210 -6.91 -3.11 -3.52
N ASN A 211 -7.42 -3.27 -2.30
CA ASN A 211 -6.61 -3.18 -1.08
C ASN A 211 -6.75 -4.44 -0.22
N GLU A 212 -5.78 -5.34 -0.33
CA GLU A 212 -5.65 -6.52 0.53
C GLU A 212 -5.44 -6.17 2.02
N SER A 213 -4.95 -4.95 2.31
CA SER A 213 -4.65 -4.50 3.67
C SER A 213 -5.87 -4.41 4.59
N ILE A 214 -7.09 -4.46 4.06
CA ILE A 214 -8.33 -4.47 4.85
C ILE A 214 -8.45 -5.73 5.71
N MET A 215 -7.98 -6.88 5.21
CA MET A 215 -8.19 -8.18 5.89
C MET A 215 -7.41 -8.31 7.21
N ILE A 216 -6.21 -7.71 7.26
CA ILE A 216 -5.32 -7.81 8.43
C ILE A 216 -5.33 -6.49 9.23
N GLY A 217 -5.53 -5.36 8.56
CA GLY A 217 -5.37 -4.04 9.15
C GLY A 217 -3.90 -3.57 9.14
N ALA A 218 -3.69 -2.31 8.78
CA ALA A 218 -2.36 -1.72 8.64
C ALA A 218 -1.62 -1.61 10.00
N ALA A 219 -2.33 -1.30 11.08
CA ALA A 219 -1.76 -1.24 12.43
C ALA A 219 -1.32 -2.62 12.94
N SER A 220 -2.16 -3.64 12.80
CA SER A 220 -1.81 -5.03 13.18
C SER A 220 -0.68 -5.59 12.30
N MET A 221 -0.57 -5.13 11.05
CA MET A 221 0.56 -5.47 10.20
C MET A 221 1.87 -4.93 10.78
N ILE A 222 1.91 -3.69 11.30
CA ILE A 222 3.09 -3.13 11.98
C ILE A 222 3.50 -3.99 13.19
N GLU A 223 2.55 -4.42 14.01
CA GLU A 223 2.82 -5.28 15.18
C GLU A 223 3.41 -6.63 14.79
N ARG A 224 2.86 -7.25 13.74
CA ARG A 224 3.40 -8.49 13.20
C ARG A 224 4.81 -8.30 12.65
N MET A 225 5.09 -7.16 12.01
CA MET A 225 6.40 -6.86 11.48
C MET A 225 7.43 -6.59 12.58
N ASP A 226 7.03 -5.97 13.68
CA ASP A 226 7.89 -5.80 14.85
C ASP A 226 8.33 -7.16 15.42
N ALA A 227 7.40 -8.10 15.61
CA ALA A 227 7.72 -9.46 16.05
C ALA A 227 8.50 -10.27 15.00
N GLU A 228 8.22 -10.08 13.70
CA GLU A 228 8.97 -10.69 12.60
C GLU A 228 10.44 -10.24 12.62
N LEU A 229 10.71 -9.00 13.01
CA LEU A 229 12.05 -8.46 13.12
C LEU A 229 12.84 -9.13 14.26
N ASP A 230 12.21 -9.34 15.43
CA ASP A 230 12.82 -10.11 16.53
C ASP A 230 13.15 -11.55 16.11
N ALA A 231 12.19 -12.21 15.46
CA ALA A 231 12.37 -13.58 14.96
C ALA A 231 13.51 -13.64 13.91
N MET A 232 13.66 -12.62 13.07
CA MET A 232 14.73 -12.54 12.08
C MET A 232 16.09 -12.41 12.76
N VAL A 233 16.24 -11.52 13.75
CA VAL A 233 17.48 -11.37 14.51
C VAL A 233 17.84 -12.67 15.22
N ALA A 234 16.88 -13.32 15.88
CA ALA A 234 17.09 -14.58 16.56
C ALA A 234 17.51 -15.69 15.57
N GLY A 235 16.84 -15.81 14.42
CA GLY A 235 17.14 -16.80 13.39
C GLY A 235 18.52 -16.62 12.76
N TRP A 236 18.92 -15.38 12.48
CA TRP A 236 20.25 -15.09 11.93
C TRP A 236 21.34 -15.35 12.97
N SER A 237 21.11 -14.95 14.23
CA SER A 237 22.03 -15.24 15.34
C SER A 237 22.23 -16.73 15.53
N ALA A 238 21.14 -17.52 15.53
CA ALA A 238 21.20 -18.97 15.63
C ALA A 238 21.94 -19.62 14.44
N THR A 239 21.73 -19.10 13.23
CA THR A 239 22.43 -19.58 12.02
C THR A 239 23.94 -19.35 12.16
N ILE A 240 24.36 -18.14 12.56
CA ILE A 240 25.77 -17.82 12.76
C ILE A 240 26.37 -18.71 13.87
N LEU A 241 25.70 -18.81 15.03
CA LEU A 241 26.15 -19.66 16.14
C LEU A 241 26.28 -21.13 15.74
N GLY A 242 25.32 -21.67 14.98
CA GLY A 242 25.38 -23.03 14.47
C GLY A 242 26.62 -23.27 13.60
N ASN A 243 26.93 -22.33 12.71
CA ASN A 243 28.11 -22.43 11.85
C ASN A 243 29.43 -22.21 12.63
N LEU A 244 29.44 -21.32 13.61
CA LEU A 244 30.61 -21.12 14.48
C LEU A 244 30.90 -22.33 15.37
N LYS A 245 29.87 -23.10 15.76
CA LYS A 245 30.03 -24.33 16.56
C LYS A 245 30.44 -25.55 15.73
N ASP A 246 30.45 -25.44 14.40
CA ASP A 246 30.94 -26.49 13.53
C ASP A 246 32.45 -26.75 13.75
N PRO A 247 32.90 -28.01 13.83
CA PRO A 247 34.31 -28.33 14.08
C PRO A 247 35.30 -27.73 13.07
N ILE A 248 34.91 -27.59 11.79
CA ILE A 248 35.76 -27.01 10.74
C ILE A 248 35.91 -25.50 10.97
N THR A 249 34.79 -24.82 11.28
CA THR A 249 34.80 -23.39 11.58
C THR A 249 35.58 -23.08 12.87
N GLN A 250 35.47 -23.93 13.90
CA GLN A 250 36.28 -23.85 15.12
C GLN A 250 37.79 -23.96 14.83
N ALA A 251 38.18 -24.79 13.86
CA ALA A 251 39.58 -24.83 13.44
C ALA A 251 40.03 -23.51 12.77
N ASN A 252 39.15 -22.87 11.98
CA ASN A 252 39.42 -21.55 11.37
C ASN A 252 39.52 -20.43 12.40
N MET A 253 38.79 -20.51 13.52
CA MET A 253 38.94 -19.57 14.64
C MET A 253 40.39 -19.49 15.12
N ASN A 254 41.12 -20.62 15.12
CA ASN A 254 42.53 -20.67 15.51
C ASN A 254 43.47 -19.90 14.56
N LEU A 255 42.99 -19.52 13.37
CA LEU A 255 43.74 -18.74 12.38
C LEU A 255 43.51 -17.23 12.53
N LEU A 256 42.52 -16.81 13.33
CA LEU A 256 42.29 -15.41 13.66
C LEU A 256 43.30 -14.87 14.67
N ARG A 257 43.47 -13.55 14.67
CA ARG A 257 44.16 -12.83 15.76
C ARG A 257 43.34 -12.92 17.04
N SER A 258 44.01 -12.85 18.19
CA SER A 258 43.34 -12.92 19.50
C SER A 258 42.29 -11.83 19.69
N GLU A 259 42.55 -10.63 19.15
CA GLU A 259 41.67 -9.46 19.18
C GLU A 259 40.32 -9.72 18.48
N ASP A 260 40.35 -10.44 17.35
CA ASP A 260 39.17 -10.79 16.56
C ASP A 260 38.49 -12.07 17.08
N ARG A 261 39.28 -12.98 17.69
CA ARG A 261 38.78 -14.26 18.21
C ARG A 261 38.00 -14.10 19.51
N GLN A 262 38.49 -13.29 20.45
CA GLN A 262 37.88 -13.15 21.78
C GLN A 262 36.39 -12.74 21.73
N PRO A 263 35.99 -11.72 20.93
CA PRO A 263 34.58 -11.36 20.80
C PRO A 263 33.70 -12.50 20.27
N LEU A 264 34.21 -13.28 19.31
CA LEU A 264 33.50 -14.43 18.76
C LEU A 264 33.33 -15.57 19.77
N GLU A 265 34.36 -15.84 20.58
CA GLU A 265 34.28 -16.82 21.67
C GLU A 265 33.27 -16.40 22.75
N LEU A 266 33.21 -15.10 23.07
CA LEU A 266 32.20 -14.56 23.97
C LEU A 266 30.80 -14.75 23.39
N PHE A 267 30.59 -14.45 22.11
CA PHE A 267 29.32 -14.68 21.44
C PHE A 267 28.90 -16.17 21.44
N ILE A 268 29.83 -17.09 21.18
CA ILE A 268 29.56 -18.54 21.22
C ILE A 268 29.11 -18.98 22.61
N LYS A 269 29.69 -18.39 23.67
CA LYS A 269 29.37 -18.68 25.07
C LYS A 269 28.06 -18.05 25.52
N SER A 270 27.82 -16.77 25.21
CA SER A 270 26.61 -16.04 25.60
C SER A 270 25.39 -16.48 24.80
N GLY A 271 25.57 -16.78 23.52
CA GLY A 271 24.49 -16.96 22.55
C GLY A 271 23.86 -15.65 22.07
N GLU A 272 24.38 -14.50 22.51
CA GLU A 272 23.81 -13.17 22.24
C GLU A 272 24.82 -12.31 21.47
N LEU A 273 24.34 -11.68 20.39
CA LEU A 273 25.14 -10.75 19.60
C LEU A 273 25.63 -9.58 20.47
N PRO A 274 26.84 -9.06 20.24
CA PRO A 274 27.31 -7.89 20.96
C PRO A 274 26.49 -6.64 20.61
N GLU A 275 26.20 -5.82 21.61
CA GLU A 275 25.54 -4.52 21.47
C GLU A 275 26.47 -3.39 21.94
N PRO A 276 26.86 -2.43 21.07
CA PRO A 276 26.55 -2.36 19.64
C PRO A 276 27.33 -3.40 18.83
N LEU A 277 26.74 -3.85 17.72
CA LEU A 277 27.42 -4.71 16.75
C LEU A 277 28.50 -3.90 16.02
N ASP A 278 29.76 -4.08 16.40
CA ASP A 278 30.88 -3.36 15.80
C ASP A 278 31.34 -3.97 14.46
N SER A 279 32.01 -3.16 13.63
CA SER A 279 32.45 -3.58 12.30
C SER A 279 33.58 -4.62 12.33
N ASN A 280 34.41 -4.64 13.38
CA ASN A 280 35.51 -5.60 13.51
C ASN A 280 34.94 -7.00 13.79
N PHE A 281 33.93 -7.10 14.67
CA PHE A 281 33.21 -8.33 14.94
C PHE A 281 32.56 -8.91 13.67
N VAL A 282 31.90 -8.06 12.87
CA VAL A 282 31.29 -8.48 11.60
C VAL A 282 32.37 -8.93 10.60
N HIS A 283 33.51 -8.25 10.55
CA HIS A 283 34.63 -8.65 9.70
C HIS A 283 35.20 -10.01 10.13
N ALA A 284 35.40 -10.22 11.44
CA ALA A 284 35.87 -11.48 11.99
C ALA A 284 34.89 -12.64 11.71
N LEU A 285 33.58 -12.41 11.84
CA LEU A 285 32.54 -13.37 11.45
C LEU A 285 32.65 -13.73 9.97
N LYS A 286 32.72 -12.72 9.09
CA LYS A 286 32.83 -12.93 7.64
C LYS A 286 34.08 -13.72 7.30
N GLU A 287 35.21 -13.38 7.93
CA GLU A 287 36.49 -14.02 7.73
C GLU A 287 36.43 -15.51 8.09
N VAL A 288 35.98 -15.85 9.30
CA VAL A 288 35.92 -17.23 9.79
C VAL A 288 34.94 -18.08 8.98
N LEU A 289 33.78 -17.51 8.63
CA LEU A 289 32.74 -18.20 7.87
C LEU A 289 33.04 -18.29 6.37
N SER A 290 34.07 -17.59 5.87
CA SER A 290 34.46 -17.66 4.46
C SER A 290 35.22 -18.94 4.08
N GLY A 291 35.59 -19.77 5.07
CA GLY A 291 36.39 -20.97 4.88
C GLY A 291 37.87 -20.66 4.71
N LEU A 292 38.52 -20.24 5.80
CA LEU A 292 39.95 -19.90 5.81
C LEU A 292 40.83 -21.08 5.41
N VAL A 293 41.92 -20.77 4.72
CA VAL A 293 42.91 -21.76 4.27
C VAL A 293 44.22 -21.53 5.02
N LYS A 294 44.55 -22.44 5.93
CA LYS A 294 45.86 -22.45 6.59
C LYS A 294 46.95 -22.79 5.58
N VAL A 295 47.98 -21.96 5.50
CA VAL A 295 49.22 -22.22 4.76
C VAL A 295 50.37 -22.29 5.75
N THR A 296 50.86 -23.50 6.01
CA THR A 296 52.01 -23.69 6.88
C THR A 296 53.30 -23.37 6.12
N VAL A 297 54.14 -22.51 6.69
CA VAL A 297 55.52 -22.27 6.26
C VAL A 297 56.45 -22.92 7.27
N LYS A 298 57.21 -23.94 6.85
CA LYS A 298 58.23 -24.55 7.72
C LYS A 298 59.50 -23.72 7.67
N ALA A 299 60.09 -23.43 8.83
CA ALA A 299 61.30 -22.61 8.93
C ALA A 299 62.45 -23.12 8.02
N LYS A 300 62.65 -24.44 7.91
CA LYS A 300 63.70 -25.03 7.05
C LYS A 300 63.43 -24.85 5.55
N GLU A 301 62.16 -24.90 5.14
CA GLU A 301 61.77 -24.71 3.73
C GLU A 301 61.90 -23.24 3.34
N LEU A 302 61.55 -22.34 4.25
CA LEU A 302 61.79 -20.91 4.11
C LEU A 302 63.29 -20.58 4.03
N GLU A 303 64.11 -21.14 4.91
CA GLU A 303 65.57 -20.98 4.88
C GLU A 303 66.14 -21.41 3.53
N LYS A 304 65.71 -22.57 3.01
CA LYS A 304 66.11 -23.06 1.70
C LYS A 304 65.64 -22.15 0.56
N ALA A 305 64.42 -21.64 0.63
CA ALA A 305 63.87 -20.73 -0.38
C ALA A 305 64.61 -19.39 -0.44
N LEU A 306 65.19 -18.95 0.69
CA LEU A 306 65.97 -17.72 0.79
C LEU A 306 67.48 -17.92 0.53
N GLN A 307 67.94 -19.14 0.19
CA GLN A 307 69.35 -19.39 -0.11
C GLN A 307 69.79 -18.73 -1.41
N VAL A 308 70.81 -17.87 -1.31
CA VAL A 308 71.43 -17.21 -2.45
C VAL A 308 72.50 -18.13 -3.03
N HIS A 309 72.35 -18.52 -4.30
CA HIS A 309 73.23 -19.51 -4.94
C HIS A 309 74.55 -18.89 -5.45
N SER A 310 74.68 -17.56 -5.46
CA SER A 310 75.87 -16.83 -5.90
C SER A 310 76.10 -15.58 -5.05
N GLY A 311 77.00 -15.66 -4.06
CA GLY A 311 77.48 -14.50 -3.30
C GLY A 311 76.44 -13.84 -2.39
N ALA A 312 76.57 -12.52 -2.18
CA ALA A 312 75.66 -11.72 -1.35
C ALA A 312 74.47 -11.21 -2.18
N ALA A 313 73.26 -11.29 -1.63
CA ALA A 313 72.07 -10.72 -2.25
C ALA A 313 71.82 -9.27 -1.81
N THR A 314 71.28 -8.48 -2.71
CA THR A 314 70.74 -7.15 -2.42
C THR A 314 69.41 -7.26 -1.64
N PRO A 315 68.99 -6.21 -0.91
CA PRO A 315 67.69 -6.21 -0.23
C PRO A 315 66.50 -6.44 -1.18
N GLY A 316 66.59 -5.98 -2.43
CA GLY A 316 65.55 -6.20 -3.44
C GLY A 316 65.43 -7.66 -3.86
N GLU A 317 66.57 -8.34 -4.06
CA GLU A 317 66.60 -9.77 -4.38
C GLU A 317 66.03 -10.63 -3.24
N MET A 318 66.33 -10.30 -1.98
CA MET A 318 65.79 -11.03 -0.82
C MET A 318 64.27 -10.90 -0.71
N LYS A 319 63.71 -9.71 -0.94
CA LYS A 319 62.25 -9.50 -0.98
C LYS A 319 61.60 -10.33 -2.08
N ARG A 320 62.19 -10.32 -3.28
CA ARG A 320 61.68 -11.08 -4.43
C ARG A 320 61.67 -12.58 -4.17
N LEU A 321 62.74 -13.15 -3.60
CA LEU A 321 62.78 -14.58 -3.25
C LEU A 321 61.69 -14.96 -2.23
N PHE A 322 61.44 -14.08 -1.25
CA PHE A 322 60.37 -14.28 -0.29
C PHE A 322 58.99 -14.22 -0.95
N GLU A 323 58.73 -13.20 -1.77
CA GLU A 323 57.49 -13.04 -2.53
C GLU A 323 57.23 -14.25 -3.44
N GLU A 324 58.22 -14.68 -4.24
CA GLU A 324 58.13 -15.85 -5.12
C GLU A 324 57.79 -17.14 -4.34
N TYR A 325 58.37 -17.32 -3.14
CA TYR A 325 58.07 -18.46 -2.28
C TYR A 325 56.64 -18.43 -1.73
N ILE A 326 56.18 -17.28 -1.24
CA ILE A 326 54.80 -17.11 -0.76
C ILE A 326 53.80 -17.31 -1.91
N ASP A 327 54.07 -16.77 -3.10
CA ASP A 327 53.23 -16.94 -4.28
C ASP A 327 53.12 -18.41 -4.69
N GLN A 328 54.21 -19.18 -4.61
CA GLN A 328 54.17 -20.61 -4.87
C GLN A 328 53.30 -21.37 -3.86
N LEU A 329 53.41 -21.05 -2.56
CA LEU A 329 52.63 -21.71 -1.51
C LEU A 329 51.13 -21.36 -1.54
N THR A 330 50.82 -20.18 -2.06
CA THR A 330 49.46 -19.64 -2.13
C THR A 330 48.83 -19.77 -3.53
N LYS A 331 49.58 -20.30 -4.50
CA LYS A 331 49.12 -20.50 -5.88
C LYS A 331 47.80 -21.25 -5.95
N GLY A 332 46.84 -20.66 -6.67
CA GLY A 332 45.50 -21.24 -6.87
C GLY A 332 44.55 -21.11 -5.67
N LYS A 333 44.97 -20.43 -4.59
CA LYS A 333 44.11 -20.11 -3.44
C LYS A 333 43.64 -18.66 -3.54
N ASP A 334 42.48 -18.38 -2.95
CA ASP A 334 41.99 -17.02 -2.78
C ASP A 334 42.85 -16.31 -1.70
N PRO A 335 43.63 -15.26 -2.06
CA PRO A 335 44.47 -14.55 -1.11
C PRO A 335 43.70 -13.99 0.09
N ALA A 336 42.42 -13.63 -0.09
CA ALA A 336 41.59 -13.11 1.00
C ALA A 336 41.36 -14.15 2.11
N LYS A 337 41.37 -15.44 1.75
CA LYS A 337 41.09 -16.57 2.67
C LYS A 337 42.35 -17.22 3.23
N VAL A 338 43.53 -16.91 2.69
CA VAL A 338 44.79 -17.54 3.13
C VAL A 338 45.28 -16.94 4.45
N ARG A 339 45.65 -17.79 5.41
CA ARG A 339 46.34 -17.40 6.64
C ARG A 339 47.65 -18.19 6.76
N ILE A 340 48.78 -17.48 6.73
CA ILE A 340 50.12 -18.09 6.75
C ILE A 340 50.57 -18.27 8.20
N VAL A 341 50.96 -19.49 8.56
CA VAL A 341 51.45 -19.84 9.91
C VAL A 341 52.86 -20.38 9.79
N ILE A 342 53.82 -19.80 10.51
CA ILE A 342 55.20 -20.29 10.53
C ILE A 342 55.32 -21.38 11.60
N GLU A 343 55.71 -22.59 11.18
CA GLU A 343 56.04 -23.69 12.08
C GLU A 343 57.55 -23.70 12.36
N TYR A 344 57.90 -23.48 13.63
CA TYR A 344 59.23 -23.67 14.17
C TYR A 344 59.33 -25.10 14.70
N LYS A 345 60.34 -25.87 14.27
CA LYS A 345 60.63 -27.16 14.92
C LYS A 345 61.24 -26.85 16.29
N GLY A 346 60.45 -27.03 17.35
CA GLY A 346 60.93 -26.95 18.72
C GLY A 346 59.84 -26.62 19.75
N GLU A 347 58.81 -27.47 19.86
CA GLU A 347 58.37 -28.12 21.10
C GLU A 347 57.79 -29.49 20.75
#